data_AF-A0A7K0Q189-F1
#
_entry.id   AF-A0A7K0Q189-F1
#
_cell.length_a   1.000
_cell.length_b   1.000
_cell.length_c   1.000
_cell.angle_alpha   90.00
_cell.angle_beta   90.00
_cell.angle_gamma   90.00
#
_symmetry.space_group_name_H-M   'P 1'
#
loop_
_entity.id
_entity.type
_entity.pdbx_description
1 polymer ?
#
loop_
_entity_poly.entity_id
_entity_poly.type
_entity_poly.pdbx_seq_one_letter_code
_entity_poly.pdbx_strand_id
1 'polypeptide(L)'
;THALVREMLAAGWVDGLRIDHPDGLADPGQYLDRLAELSGRRWTVVEKILEPGEDLPEGWATAGTTGYDALAEVDGVLVDPAGEPALTALDTEVTGHPVDYAELVHGTKREVTDGILGSEVARLARLVGDLPGVPAEQVSQALAELLACFDVYRTYLPAGREHLDSTVAAVRERRPDLTAAVDGLHPLLATPHTELATRFEQTSGPVMAKGVEDSAYYRWSRFVALNEVGGDPTRFGLPVADFHAAQDRRAEQRAASMTTLSTHDTKRSEDVRARLAVLAELPGEWAGLVRGWLTRHPLADRPLAHQVWQNLVGAWPLSPERAHAYAEKAAREAGTSTTYTAVDEEFEASLHAMVDAAFEDPTTRAEIDTFVERIAPYGWSNSLAQKLLQLTVAGVPDVYQGTELWDFSLVDPDNRRPVDYAQRRALLAELEAGTVPAVDATGAAKLLVVSRALRHRRDSPEAFAGYTAVEVAGPAADHAVAFDRGGVVTVATRLPVRLAADGGWRDTALQLPHGGWRDLLTGTRVVSDARGAQLAEVLSALPVALLVKD
;
A
#
# COMPACT_ATOMS: atom_id res chain seq x y z
N THR A 1 -22.60 -22.96 -1.86
CA THR A 1 -21.12 -22.99 -2.07
C THR A 1 -20.36 -23.25 -0.77
N HIS A 2 -20.87 -22.89 0.42
CA HIS A 2 -20.15 -22.99 1.71
C HIS A 2 -20.25 -24.33 2.47
N ALA A 3 -20.68 -25.43 1.84
CA ALA A 3 -20.85 -26.70 2.55
C ALA A 3 -19.53 -27.23 3.14
N LEU A 4 -18.45 -27.21 2.36
CA LEU A 4 -17.11 -27.62 2.81
C LEU A 4 -16.53 -26.65 3.86
N VAL A 5 -16.70 -25.34 3.66
CA VAL A 5 -16.27 -24.33 4.64
C VAL A 5 -16.92 -24.57 6.00
N ARG A 6 -18.23 -24.87 6.00
CA ARG A 6 -18.96 -25.24 7.23
C ARG A 6 -18.42 -26.51 7.87
N GLU A 7 -18.07 -27.52 7.07
CA GLU A 7 -17.45 -28.76 7.57
C GLU A 7 -16.11 -28.48 8.24
N MET A 8 -15.25 -27.68 7.62
CA MET A 8 -13.95 -27.27 8.17
C MET A 8 -14.10 -26.52 9.51
N LEU A 9 -15.07 -25.60 9.59
CA LEU A 9 -15.39 -24.85 10.82
C LEU A 9 -15.93 -25.77 11.92
N ALA A 10 -16.86 -26.67 11.58
CA ALA A 10 -17.45 -27.61 12.54
C ALA A 10 -16.43 -28.64 13.05
N ALA A 11 -15.48 -29.04 12.20
CA ALA A 11 -14.38 -29.93 12.57
C ALA A 11 -13.26 -29.23 13.36
N GLY A 12 -13.29 -27.89 13.48
CA GLY A 12 -12.26 -27.10 14.15
C GLY A 12 -10.93 -27.06 13.38
N TRP A 13 -10.97 -27.21 12.05
CA TRP A 13 -9.77 -27.12 11.20
C TRP A 13 -9.39 -25.68 10.84
N VAL A 14 -10.35 -24.75 10.96
CA VAL A 14 -10.16 -23.32 10.70
C VAL A 14 -10.86 -22.50 11.78
N ASP A 15 -10.20 -21.43 12.24
CA ASP A 15 -10.67 -20.57 13.34
C ASP A 15 -11.23 -19.22 12.88
N GLY A 16 -11.05 -18.89 11.60
CA GLY A 16 -11.45 -17.63 11.01
C GLY A 16 -11.51 -17.70 9.48
N LEU A 17 -12.01 -16.64 8.87
CA LEU A 17 -12.27 -16.57 7.43
C LEU A 17 -11.76 -15.24 6.86
N ARG A 18 -11.13 -15.30 5.68
CA ARG A 18 -10.85 -14.12 4.84
C ARG A 18 -11.76 -14.20 3.62
N ILE A 19 -12.53 -13.15 3.38
CA ILE A 19 -13.47 -13.08 2.26
C ILE A 19 -12.83 -12.32 1.12
N ASP A 20 -12.64 -13.06 0.03
CA ASP A 20 -12.20 -12.55 -1.26
C ASP A 20 -13.31 -11.72 -1.92
N HIS A 21 -12.95 -10.55 -2.44
CA HIS A 21 -13.78 -9.71 -3.29
C HIS A 21 -15.27 -9.57 -2.86
N PRO A 22 -15.58 -9.17 -1.61
CA PRO A 22 -16.95 -8.92 -1.15
C PRO A 22 -17.67 -7.87 -2.01
N ASP A 23 -16.93 -6.93 -2.61
CA ASP A 23 -17.46 -5.86 -3.46
C ASP A 23 -17.99 -6.37 -4.81
N GLY A 24 -17.76 -7.63 -5.17
CA GLY A 24 -18.43 -8.25 -6.31
C GLY A 24 -19.81 -8.82 -5.96
N LEU A 25 -20.19 -8.89 -4.68
CA LEU A 25 -21.45 -9.51 -4.26
C LEU A 25 -22.64 -8.59 -4.51
N ALA A 26 -23.81 -9.20 -4.72
CA ALA A 26 -25.06 -8.47 -4.90
C ALA A 26 -25.55 -7.81 -3.59
N ASP A 27 -25.32 -8.51 -2.46
CA ASP A 27 -25.64 -8.02 -1.11
C ASP A 27 -24.55 -8.55 -0.15
N PRO A 28 -23.41 -7.83 -0.04
CA PRO A 28 -22.32 -8.23 0.85
C PRO A 28 -22.72 -8.23 2.32
N GLY A 29 -23.62 -7.32 2.74
CA GLY A 29 -24.11 -7.26 4.12
C GLY A 29 -24.85 -8.55 4.51
N GLN A 30 -25.86 -8.94 3.72
CA GLN A 30 -26.59 -10.18 3.95
C GLN A 30 -25.70 -11.42 3.81
N TYR A 31 -24.73 -11.40 2.90
CA TYR A 31 -23.74 -12.47 2.79
C TYR A 31 -22.94 -12.63 4.09
N LEU A 32 -22.43 -11.53 4.64
CA LEU A 32 -21.66 -11.53 5.88
C LEU A 32 -22.51 -11.95 7.08
N ASP A 33 -23.78 -11.54 7.14
CA ASP A 33 -24.70 -12.00 8.20
C ASP A 33 -24.91 -13.52 8.15
N ARG A 34 -25.21 -14.07 6.97
CA ARG A 34 -25.35 -15.52 6.78
C ARG A 34 -24.05 -16.26 7.09
N LEU A 35 -22.91 -15.66 6.75
CA LEU A 35 -21.61 -16.25 7.02
C LEU A 35 -21.30 -16.24 8.52
N ALA A 36 -21.64 -15.16 9.23
CA ALA A 36 -21.49 -15.04 10.67
C ALA A 36 -22.37 -16.06 11.40
N GLU A 37 -23.60 -16.30 10.94
CA GLU A 37 -24.44 -17.39 11.45
C GLU A 37 -23.81 -18.77 11.18
N LEU A 38 -23.37 -19.01 9.95
CA LEU A 38 -22.76 -20.28 9.54
C LEU A 38 -21.46 -20.58 10.31
N SER A 39 -20.66 -19.55 10.59
CA SER A 39 -19.37 -19.70 11.26
C SER A 39 -19.46 -19.67 12.78
N GLY A 40 -20.60 -19.25 13.35
CA GLY A 40 -20.70 -18.97 14.78
C GLY A 40 -19.92 -17.72 15.17
N ARG A 41 -19.91 -16.71 14.29
CA ARG A 41 -19.23 -15.41 14.45
C ARG A 41 -17.72 -15.53 14.69
N ARG A 42 -17.08 -16.49 14.02
CA ARG A 42 -15.62 -16.62 14.01
C ARG A 42 -14.98 -15.38 13.40
N TRP A 43 -13.73 -15.10 13.79
CA TRP A 43 -13.00 -13.93 13.29
C TRP A 43 -12.99 -13.95 11.76
N THR A 44 -13.59 -12.93 11.16
CA THR A 44 -13.81 -12.85 9.72
C THR A 44 -13.33 -11.49 9.26
N VAL A 45 -12.54 -11.45 8.20
CA VAL A 45 -12.06 -10.21 7.58
C VAL A 45 -12.40 -10.21 6.11
N VAL A 46 -12.45 -9.02 5.53
CA VAL A 46 -12.84 -8.83 4.13
C VAL A 46 -11.73 -8.14 3.35
N GLU A 47 -11.46 -8.62 2.14
CA GLU A 47 -10.62 -7.90 1.19
C GLU A 47 -11.43 -6.74 0.61
N LYS A 48 -11.41 -5.59 1.27
CA LYS A 48 -12.09 -4.38 0.82
C LYS A 48 -11.09 -3.24 0.81
N ILE A 49 -10.99 -2.56 -0.32
CA ILE A 49 -10.12 -1.40 -0.49
C ILE A 49 -10.87 -0.16 -0.02
N LEU A 50 -10.32 0.53 0.96
CA LEU A 50 -10.89 1.76 1.50
C LEU A 50 -10.19 2.96 0.86
N GLU A 51 -10.95 3.79 0.17
CA GLU A 51 -10.43 5.07 -0.31
C GLU A 51 -10.18 6.03 0.87
N PRO A 52 -9.34 7.06 0.69
CA PRO A 52 -9.02 7.94 1.80
C PRO A 52 -10.24 8.64 2.40
N GLY A 53 -10.50 8.39 3.68
CA GLY A 53 -11.67 8.92 4.39
C GLY A 53 -12.90 8.02 4.33
N GLU A 54 -12.81 6.85 3.68
CA GLU A 54 -13.86 5.83 3.67
C GLU A 54 -13.78 4.93 4.92
N ASP A 55 -14.96 4.57 5.43
CA ASP A 55 -15.14 3.57 6.48
C ASP A 55 -15.87 2.34 5.96
N LEU A 56 -15.61 1.19 6.60
CA LEU A 56 -16.43 0.00 6.36
C LEU A 56 -17.88 0.27 6.79
N PRO A 57 -18.88 -0.28 6.08
CA PRO A 57 -20.28 -0.16 6.52
C PRO A 57 -20.48 -0.71 7.94
N GLU A 58 -21.03 0.11 8.84
CA GLU A 58 -21.18 -0.23 10.28
C GLU A 58 -21.94 -1.54 10.54
N GLY A 59 -22.86 -1.91 9.65
CA GLY A 59 -23.69 -3.11 9.78
C GLY A 59 -22.99 -4.42 9.40
N TRP A 60 -21.77 -4.39 8.85
CA TRP A 60 -21.11 -5.60 8.39
C TRP A 60 -20.62 -6.46 9.56
N ALA A 61 -21.03 -7.73 9.56
CA ALA A 61 -20.54 -8.74 10.50
C ALA A 61 -19.11 -9.21 10.16
N THR A 62 -18.15 -8.29 10.27
CA THR A 62 -16.71 -8.50 10.02
C THR A 62 -15.86 -7.91 11.16
N ALA A 63 -14.65 -8.42 11.33
CA ALA A 63 -13.63 -7.89 12.22
C ALA A 63 -12.87 -6.72 11.59
N GLY A 64 -12.95 -6.54 10.27
CA GLY A 64 -12.33 -5.46 9.52
C GLY A 64 -11.87 -5.87 8.13
N THR A 65 -10.88 -5.17 7.61
CA THR A 65 -10.26 -5.39 6.30
C THR A 65 -9.10 -6.39 6.37
N THR A 66 -8.50 -6.70 5.23
CA THR A 66 -7.19 -7.37 5.12
C THR A 66 -6.00 -6.43 5.33
N GLY A 67 -6.22 -5.13 5.58
CA GLY A 67 -5.21 -4.23 6.13
C GLY A 67 -4.48 -3.30 5.15
N TYR A 68 -4.94 -3.11 3.91
CA TYR A 68 -4.33 -2.14 2.97
C TYR A 68 -4.44 -0.69 3.47
N ASP A 69 -5.48 -0.36 4.25
CA ASP A 69 -5.61 0.92 4.94
C ASP A 69 -4.48 1.15 5.95
N ALA A 70 -4.06 0.09 6.65
CA ALA A 70 -2.91 0.16 7.54
C ALA A 70 -1.58 0.25 6.78
N LEU A 71 -1.46 -0.44 5.65
CA LEU A 71 -0.30 -0.36 4.77
C LEU A 71 -0.05 1.10 4.36
N ALA A 72 -1.09 1.78 3.83
CA ALA A 72 -0.97 3.15 3.35
C ALA A 72 -0.50 4.13 4.45
N GLU A 73 -0.98 3.96 5.68
CA GLU A 73 -0.58 4.80 6.82
C GLU A 73 0.86 4.54 7.28
N VAL A 74 1.26 3.27 7.36
CA VAL A 74 2.61 2.88 7.79
C VAL A 74 3.65 3.26 6.74
N ASP A 75 3.36 3.07 5.46
CA ASP A 75 4.25 3.49 4.39
C ASP A 75 4.34 5.03 4.34
N GLY A 76 3.20 5.70 4.44
CA GLY A 76 3.11 7.16 4.38
C GLY A 76 3.98 7.86 5.41
N VAL A 77 4.03 7.36 6.66
CA VAL A 77 4.82 8.02 7.71
C VAL A 77 6.34 7.96 7.46
N LEU A 78 6.81 7.06 6.60
CA LEU A 78 8.23 6.93 6.26
C LEU A 78 8.67 7.73 5.03
N VAL A 79 7.74 8.33 4.29
CA VAL A 79 8.04 9.18 3.12
C VAL A 79 8.30 10.62 3.55
N ASP A 80 9.36 11.25 3.02
CA ASP A 80 9.67 12.65 3.30
C ASP A 80 8.82 13.60 2.45
N PRO A 81 7.85 14.35 3.02
CA PRO A 81 7.07 15.32 2.25
C PRO A 81 7.92 16.41 1.58
N ALA A 82 9.14 16.68 2.08
CA ALA A 82 10.04 17.64 1.45
C ALA A 82 10.54 17.18 0.06
N GLY A 83 10.44 15.88 -0.26
CA GLY A 83 10.80 15.34 -1.57
C GLY A 83 9.78 15.61 -2.68
N GLU A 84 8.52 15.91 -2.32
CA GLU A 84 7.41 16.02 -3.28
C GLU A 84 7.69 17.03 -4.41
N PRO A 85 8.14 18.27 -4.14
CA PRO A 85 8.31 19.26 -5.21
C PRO A 85 9.36 18.84 -6.24
N ALA A 86 10.45 18.22 -5.79
CA ALA A 86 11.54 17.81 -6.66
C ALA A 86 11.17 16.57 -7.50
N LEU A 87 10.45 15.61 -6.91
CA LEU A 87 9.95 14.44 -7.64
C LEU A 87 8.83 14.81 -8.62
N THR A 88 7.95 15.76 -8.26
CA THR A 88 6.94 16.32 -9.17
C THR A 88 7.58 17.06 -10.33
N ALA A 89 8.65 17.84 -10.09
CA ALA A 89 9.39 18.51 -11.14
C ALA A 89 10.09 17.53 -12.10
N LEU A 90 10.68 16.45 -11.57
CA LEU A 90 11.24 15.38 -12.38
C LEU A 90 10.17 14.70 -13.23
N ASP A 91 9.02 14.37 -12.64
CA ASP A 91 7.91 13.75 -13.37
C ASP A 91 7.40 14.65 -14.51
N THR A 92 7.21 15.95 -14.24
CA THR A 92 6.83 16.95 -15.25
C THR A 92 7.86 17.04 -16.39
N GLU A 93 9.15 16.91 -16.07
CA GLU A 93 10.23 16.88 -17.07
C GLU A 93 10.17 15.60 -17.92
N VAL A 94 9.94 14.45 -17.28
CA VAL A 94 9.90 13.13 -17.93
C VAL A 94 8.68 12.98 -18.84
N THR A 95 7.51 13.41 -18.36
CA THR A 95 6.21 13.40 -19.07
C THR A 95 6.08 14.55 -20.07
N GLY A 96 6.88 15.60 -19.92
CA GLY A 96 6.84 16.82 -20.75
C GLY A 96 5.74 17.82 -20.40
N HIS A 97 4.88 17.50 -19.42
CA HIS A 97 3.79 18.37 -18.96
C HIS A 97 3.35 17.97 -17.55
N PRO A 98 2.75 18.88 -16.75
CA PRO A 98 2.15 18.49 -15.48
C PRO A 98 1.01 17.51 -15.76
N VAL A 99 1.03 16.35 -15.10
CA VAL A 99 -0.06 15.38 -15.19
C VAL A 99 -1.05 15.66 -14.06
N ASP A 100 -2.32 15.80 -14.40
CA ASP A 100 -3.41 15.89 -13.44
C ASP A 100 -3.88 14.48 -13.11
N TYR A 101 -3.66 14.04 -11.86
CA TYR A 101 -4.00 12.68 -11.44
C TYR A 101 -5.51 12.40 -11.49
N ALA A 102 -6.35 13.39 -11.19
CA ALA A 102 -7.80 13.20 -11.22
C ALA A 102 -8.30 13.03 -12.66
N GLU A 103 -7.75 13.79 -13.61
CA GLU A 103 -8.02 13.60 -15.03
C GLU A 103 -7.45 12.28 -15.56
N LEU A 104 -6.26 11.86 -15.12
CA LEU A 104 -5.68 10.56 -15.47
C LEU A 104 -6.59 9.41 -15.02
N VAL A 105 -7.03 9.41 -13.75
CA VAL A 105 -7.93 8.39 -13.19
C VAL A 105 -9.27 8.37 -13.91
N HIS A 106 -9.86 9.54 -14.19
CA HIS A 106 -11.08 9.61 -14.98
C HIS A 106 -10.87 8.98 -16.36
N GLY A 107 -9.81 9.38 -17.07
CA GLY A 107 -9.50 8.90 -18.42
C GLY A 107 -9.28 7.38 -18.46
N THR A 108 -8.53 6.81 -17.53
CA THR A 108 -8.31 5.36 -17.50
C THR A 108 -9.55 4.58 -17.10
N LYS A 109 -10.37 5.09 -16.17
CA LYS A 109 -11.70 4.48 -15.88
C LYS A 109 -12.62 4.56 -17.09
N ARG A 110 -12.58 5.65 -17.86
CA ARG A 110 -13.31 5.80 -19.13
C ARG A 110 -12.88 4.75 -20.15
N GLU A 111 -11.57 4.57 -20.35
CA GLU A 111 -11.02 3.51 -21.21
C GLU A 111 -11.53 2.12 -20.82
N VAL A 112 -11.62 1.83 -19.52
CA VAL A 112 -12.17 0.58 -19.01
C VAL A 112 -13.67 0.44 -19.33
N THR A 113 -14.46 1.48 -19.07
CA THR A 113 -15.91 1.47 -19.33
C THR A 113 -16.25 1.42 -20.82
N ASP A 114 -15.40 1.98 -21.69
CA ASP A 114 -15.58 1.98 -23.14
C ASP A 114 -14.99 0.72 -23.81
N GLY A 115 -14.05 0.07 -23.14
CA GLY A 115 -13.34 -1.12 -23.62
C GLY A 115 -13.74 -2.38 -22.87
N ILE A 116 -12.84 -2.85 -21.99
CA ILE A 116 -12.90 -4.20 -21.42
C ILE A 116 -14.15 -4.46 -20.55
N LEU A 117 -14.77 -3.42 -19.98
CA LEU A 117 -16.02 -3.50 -19.22
C LEU A 117 -17.22 -2.84 -19.92
N GLY A 118 -17.12 -2.62 -21.24
CA GLY A 118 -18.24 -2.10 -22.05
C GLY A 118 -19.45 -3.04 -22.07
N SER A 119 -19.25 -4.34 -21.81
CA SER A 119 -20.34 -5.31 -21.70
C SER A 119 -21.22 -5.07 -20.46
N GLU A 120 -20.61 -4.69 -19.33
CA GLU A 120 -21.27 -4.33 -18.09
C GLU A 120 -22.05 -3.03 -18.24
N VAL A 121 -21.45 -2.00 -18.85
CA VAL A 121 -22.14 -0.75 -19.21
C VAL A 121 -23.36 -1.03 -20.10
N ALA A 122 -23.18 -1.84 -21.15
CA ALA A 122 -24.28 -2.20 -22.04
C ALA A 122 -25.38 -2.98 -21.32
N ARG A 123 -25.04 -3.79 -20.30
CA ARG A 123 -26.02 -4.46 -19.45
C ARG A 123 -26.82 -3.47 -18.63
N LEU A 124 -26.16 -2.51 -17.99
CA LEU A 124 -26.82 -1.46 -17.22
C LEU A 124 -27.78 -0.66 -18.11
N ALA A 125 -27.37 -0.28 -19.32
CA ALA A 125 -28.23 0.40 -20.27
C ALA A 125 -29.48 -0.42 -20.65
N ARG A 126 -29.35 -1.74 -20.82
CA ARG A 126 -30.51 -2.63 -21.05
C ARG A 126 -31.46 -2.70 -19.85
N LEU A 127 -30.95 -2.63 -18.62
CA LEU A 127 -31.75 -2.63 -17.40
C LEU A 127 -32.50 -1.30 -17.20
N VAL A 128 -31.89 -0.20 -17.61
CA VAL A 128 -32.55 1.12 -17.63
C VAL A 128 -33.70 1.12 -18.63
N GLY A 129 -33.51 0.56 -19.83
CA GLY A 129 -34.51 0.55 -20.88
C GLY A 129 -34.68 1.94 -21.52
N ASP A 130 -35.92 2.34 -21.78
CA ASP A 130 -36.23 3.64 -22.39
C ASP A 130 -36.33 4.74 -21.32
N LEU A 131 -35.51 5.79 -21.45
CA LEU A 131 -35.64 7.02 -20.68
C LEU A 131 -36.31 8.07 -21.57
N PRO A 132 -37.56 8.50 -21.27
CA PRO A 132 -38.31 9.39 -22.15
C PRO A 132 -37.55 10.68 -22.48
N GLY A 133 -37.36 10.93 -23.78
CA GLY A 133 -36.65 12.12 -24.27
C GLY A 133 -35.13 12.06 -24.19
N VAL A 134 -34.55 10.94 -23.76
CA VAL A 134 -33.10 10.72 -23.69
C VAL A 134 -32.69 9.63 -24.69
N PRO A 135 -31.82 9.93 -25.68
CA PRO A 135 -31.31 8.92 -26.60
C PRO A 135 -30.56 7.79 -25.87
N ALA A 136 -30.73 6.54 -26.32
CA ALA A 136 -30.08 5.37 -25.71
C ALA A 136 -28.54 5.49 -25.63
N GLU A 137 -27.92 6.16 -26.60
CA GLU A 137 -26.49 6.44 -26.58
C GLU A 137 -26.09 7.35 -25.41
N GLN A 138 -26.89 8.39 -25.11
CA GLN A 138 -26.65 9.26 -23.95
C GLN A 138 -26.84 8.52 -22.63
N VAL A 139 -27.76 7.55 -22.56
CA VAL A 139 -27.92 6.68 -21.38
C VAL A 139 -26.64 5.87 -21.12
N SER A 140 -26.12 5.20 -22.15
CA SER A 140 -24.88 4.43 -22.05
C SER A 140 -23.68 5.32 -21.68
N GLN A 141 -23.56 6.49 -22.32
CA GLN A 141 -22.50 7.45 -22.02
C GLN A 141 -22.59 7.98 -20.59
N ALA A 142 -23.78 8.33 -20.12
CA ALA A 142 -23.99 8.79 -18.74
C ALA A 142 -23.68 7.70 -17.71
N LEU A 143 -24.05 6.43 -17.96
CA LEU A 143 -23.68 5.31 -17.09
C LEU A 143 -22.16 5.15 -16.99
N ALA A 144 -21.46 5.18 -18.12
CA ALA A 144 -20.00 5.06 -18.15
C ALA A 144 -19.31 6.28 -17.49
N GLU A 145 -19.85 7.50 -17.64
CA GLU A 145 -19.33 8.69 -16.95
C GLU A 145 -19.56 8.63 -15.43
N LEU A 146 -20.73 8.18 -14.98
CA LEU A 146 -21.01 7.95 -13.56
C LEU A 146 -20.06 6.91 -12.95
N LEU A 147 -19.79 5.81 -13.66
CA LEU A 147 -18.80 4.81 -13.23
C LEU A 147 -17.38 5.37 -13.18
N ALA A 148 -17.00 6.20 -14.16
CA ALA A 148 -15.66 6.79 -14.23
C ALA A 148 -15.43 7.91 -13.20
N CYS A 149 -16.49 8.63 -12.81
CA CYS A 149 -16.42 9.69 -11.80
C CYS A 149 -16.64 9.19 -10.36
N PHE A 150 -16.95 7.90 -10.17
CA PHE A 150 -17.20 7.34 -8.84
C PHE A 150 -15.92 7.39 -7.99
N ASP A 151 -16.01 7.97 -6.80
CA ASP A 151 -14.89 8.30 -5.91
C ASP A 151 -14.51 7.18 -4.93
N VAL A 152 -15.39 6.17 -4.78
CA VAL A 152 -15.16 4.94 -4.01
C VAL A 152 -15.28 3.71 -4.90
N TYR A 153 -14.92 2.52 -4.41
CA TYR A 153 -15.12 1.28 -5.18
C TYR A 153 -16.59 1.06 -5.49
N ARG A 154 -17.46 1.18 -4.49
CA ARG A 154 -18.91 1.07 -4.65
C ARG A 154 -19.64 1.63 -3.45
N THR A 155 -20.94 1.82 -3.61
CA THR A 155 -21.85 2.04 -2.50
C THR A 155 -22.51 0.74 -2.06
N TYR A 156 -23.22 0.80 -0.93
CA TYR A 156 -23.97 -0.31 -0.35
C TYR A 156 -25.35 0.20 0.05
N LEU A 157 -26.13 0.63 -0.94
CA LEU A 157 -27.36 1.39 -0.71
C LEU A 157 -28.28 0.72 0.32
N PRO A 158 -28.84 1.49 1.28
CA PRO A 158 -28.85 2.96 1.33
C PRO A 158 -27.57 3.62 1.88
N ALA A 159 -26.59 2.85 2.37
CA ALA A 159 -25.32 3.39 2.87
C ALA A 159 -24.42 3.86 1.71
N GLY A 160 -23.72 4.97 1.90
CA GLY A 160 -22.86 5.56 0.87
C GLY A 160 -23.59 6.36 -0.20
N ARG A 161 -24.91 6.59 -0.08
CA ARG A 161 -25.70 7.31 -1.10
C ARG A 161 -25.13 8.69 -1.42
N GLU A 162 -24.47 9.33 -0.48
CA GLU A 162 -23.73 10.59 -0.63
C GLU A 162 -22.67 10.53 -1.74
N HIS A 163 -22.00 9.39 -1.96
CA HIS A 163 -21.03 9.20 -3.04
C HIS A 163 -21.71 9.17 -4.42
N LEU A 164 -22.91 8.58 -4.50
CA LEU A 164 -23.71 8.63 -5.74
C LEU A 164 -24.19 10.06 -6.01
N ASP A 165 -24.66 10.77 -4.98
CA ASP A 165 -25.14 12.14 -5.10
C ASP A 165 -24.01 13.12 -5.51
N SER A 166 -22.80 12.98 -4.92
CA SER A 166 -21.63 13.78 -5.29
C SER A 166 -21.16 13.47 -6.71
N THR A 167 -21.13 12.19 -7.10
CA THR A 167 -20.77 11.77 -8.47
C THR A 167 -21.74 12.34 -9.50
N VAL A 168 -23.05 12.31 -9.23
CA VAL A 168 -24.07 12.91 -10.11
C VAL A 168 -23.81 14.40 -10.29
N ALA A 169 -23.49 15.14 -9.23
CA ALA A 169 -23.14 16.55 -9.32
C ALA A 169 -21.88 16.78 -10.16
N ALA A 170 -20.82 15.99 -9.94
CA ALA A 170 -19.57 16.08 -10.68
C ALA A 170 -19.76 15.79 -12.19
N VAL A 171 -20.55 14.78 -12.54
CA VAL A 171 -20.84 14.46 -13.95
C VAL A 171 -21.65 15.57 -14.62
N ARG A 172 -22.62 16.19 -13.93
CA ARG A 172 -23.36 17.34 -14.49
C ARG A 172 -22.45 18.51 -14.82
N GLU A 173 -21.45 18.77 -13.97
CA GLU A 173 -20.48 19.84 -14.19
C GLU A 173 -19.53 19.50 -15.35
N ARG A 174 -18.97 18.28 -15.36
CA ARG A 174 -18.01 17.83 -16.38
C ARG A 174 -18.66 17.61 -17.76
N ARG A 175 -19.89 17.10 -17.79
CA ARG A 175 -20.63 16.70 -19.01
C ARG A 175 -22.05 17.31 -19.03
N PRO A 176 -22.19 18.63 -19.21
CA PRO A 176 -23.50 19.28 -19.25
C PRO A 176 -24.43 18.70 -20.33
N ASP A 177 -23.86 18.17 -21.43
CA ASP A 177 -24.56 17.49 -22.52
C ASP A 177 -25.29 16.20 -22.08
N LEU A 178 -24.87 15.58 -20.97
CA LEU A 178 -25.46 14.36 -20.43
C LEU A 178 -26.44 14.62 -19.26
N THR A 179 -26.68 15.87 -18.88
CA THR A 179 -27.49 16.23 -17.70
C THR A 179 -28.86 15.55 -17.71
N ALA A 180 -29.59 15.57 -18.83
CA ALA A 180 -30.91 14.95 -18.92
C ALA A 180 -30.87 13.43 -18.68
N ALA A 181 -29.83 12.75 -19.18
CA ALA A 181 -29.63 11.32 -18.94
C ALA A 181 -29.29 11.03 -17.47
N VAL A 182 -28.36 11.80 -16.90
CA VAL A 182 -27.95 11.69 -15.49
C VAL A 182 -29.13 11.93 -14.56
N ASP A 183 -29.97 12.94 -14.83
CA ASP A 183 -31.16 13.26 -14.05
C ASP A 183 -32.20 12.14 -14.09
N GLY A 184 -32.34 11.48 -15.24
CA GLY A 184 -33.19 10.30 -15.39
C GLY A 184 -32.63 9.05 -14.69
N LEU A 185 -31.31 8.87 -14.71
CA LEU A 185 -30.62 7.73 -14.10
C LEU A 185 -30.55 7.81 -12.57
N HIS A 186 -30.31 9.00 -12.02
CA HIS A 186 -30.08 9.21 -10.59
C HIS A 186 -31.16 8.57 -9.69
N PRO A 187 -32.47 8.81 -9.87
CA PRO A 187 -33.49 8.17 -9.03
C PRO A 187 -33.53 6.65 -9.19
N LEU A 188 -33.22 6.12 -10.39
CA LEU A 188 -33.19 4.68 -10.64
C LEU A 188 -32.01 4.02 -9.92
N LEU A 189 -30.82 4.61 -10.03
CA LEU A 189 -29.59 4.14 -9.38
C LEU A 189 -29.66 4.31 -7.86
N ALA A 190 -30.32 5.35 -7.36
CA ALA A 190 -30.47 5.61 -5.94
C ALA A 190 -31.54 4.74 -5.25
N THR A 191 -32.27 3.90 -5.98
CA THR A 191 -33.29 3.01 -5.43
C THR A 191 -32.66 1.68 -5.00
N PRO A 192 -32.51 1.41 -3.68
CA PRO A 192 -31.84 0.21 -3.19
C PRO A 192 -32.55 -1.07 -3.62
N HIS A 193 -31.82 -2.19 -3.68
CA HIS A 193 -32.33 -3.53 -3.98
C HIS A 193 -32.98 -3.72 -5.36
N THR A 194 -32.86 -2.75 -6.27
CA THR A 194 -33.20 -2.95 -7.69
C THR A 194 -32.05 -3.65 -8.40
N GLU A 195 -32.36 -4.47 -9.43
CA GLU A 195 -31.29 -5.12 -10.20
C GLU A 195 -30.33 -4.09 -10.81
N LEU A 196 -30.84 -2.94 -11.27
CA LEU A 196 -30.02 -1.88 -11.84
C LEU A 196 -29.03 -1.31 -10.82
N ALA A 197 -29.50 -0.88 -9.63
CA ALA A 197 -28.63 -0.33 -8.60
C ALA A 197 -27.58 -1.36 -8.14
N THR A 198 -28.01 -2.59 -7.86
CA THR A 198 -27.10 -3.68 -7.46
C THR A 198 -26.05 -3.95 -8.54
N ARG A 199 -26.42 -3.96 -9.82
CA ARG A 199 -25.47 -4.20 -10.91
C ARG A 199 -24.52 -3.02 -11.14
N PHE A 200 -24.99 -1.79 -10.92
CA PHE A 200 -24.12 -0.61 -10.98
C PHE A 200 -23.05 -0.70 -9.89
N GLU A 201 -23.44 -0.99 -8.64
CA GLU A 201 -22.51 -1.17 -7.53
C GLU A 201 -21.55 -2.37 -7.75
N GLN A 202 -22.00 -3.46 -8.38
CA GLN A 202 -21.13 -4.59 -8.77
C GLN A 202 -20.17 -4.25 -9.92
N THR A 203 -20.40 -3.16 -10.65
CA THR A 203 -19.60 -2.73 -11.82
C THR A 203 -18.61 -1.64 -11.45
N SER A 204 -18.97 -0.72 -10.54
CA SER A 204 -18.10 0.40 -10.15
C SER A 204 -16.77 -0.08 -9.55
N GLY A 205 -16.79 -1.16 -8.75
CA GLY A 205 -15.59 -1.72 -8.12
C GLY A 205 -14.57 -2.22 -9.15
N PRO A 206 -14.96 -3.10 -10.09
CA PRO A 206 -14.09 -3.51 -11.19
C PRO A 206 -13.59 -2.34 -12.06
N VAL A 207 -14.41 -1.31 -12.29
CA VAL A 207 -13.99 -0.09 -13.02
C VAL A 207 -12.90 0.66 -12.24
N MET A 208 -13.05 0.79 -10.91
CA MET A 208 -12.02 1.36 -10.05
C MET A 208 -10.72 0.56 -10.10
N ALA A 209 -10.77 -0.75 -9.83
CA ALA A 209 -9.60 -1.61 -9.81
C ALA A 209 -8.85 -1.59 -11.16
N LYS A 210 -9.57 -1.77 -12.27
CA LYS A 210 -8.95 -1.80 -13.61
C LYS A 210 -8.52 -0.44 -14.13
N GLY A 211 -9.26 0.62 -13.79
CA GLY A 211 -8.93 1.98 -14.23
C GLY A 211 -7.79 2.58 -13.41
N VAL A 212 -7.72 2.28 -12.11
CA VAL A 212 -6.75 2.91 -11.21
C VAL A 212 -5.57 1.99 -10.94
N GLU A 213 -5.80 0.86 -10.28
CA GLU A 213 -4.71 0.00 -9.81
C GLU A 213 -3.93 -0.67 -10.95
N ASP A 214 -4.64 -1.08 -12.00
CA ASP A 214 -4.08 -1.80 -13.15
C ASP A 214 -3.89 -0.89 -14.38
N SER A 215 -4.02 0.45 -14.22
CA SER A 215 -3.73 1.37 -15.32
C SER A 215 -3.17 2.72 -14.86
N ALA A 216 -3.93 3.53 -14.12
CA ALA A 216 -3.45 4.86 -13.68
C ALA A 216 -2.14 4.77 -12.87
N TYR A 217 -1.99 3.77 -11.99
CA TYR A 217 -0.74 3.50 -11.27
C TYR A 217 0.44 3.20 -12.18
N TYR A 218 0.22 2.62 -13.35
CA TYR A 218 1.26 2.34 -14.34
C TYR A 218 1.54 3.53 -15.27
N ARG A 219 0.68 4.55 -15.26
CA ARG A 219 0.85 5.82 -16.00
C ARG A 219 1.31 7.00 -15.13
N TRP A 220 1.29 6.85 -13.82
CA TRP A 220 1.75 7.87 -12.86
C TRP A 220 3.17 7.58 -12.38
N SER A 221 4.18 8.09 -13.09
CA SER A 221 5.59 7.80 -12.81
C SER A 221 6.19 8.59 -11.65
N ARG A 222 5.48 9.58 -11.10
CA ARG A 222 6.01 10.56 -10.13
C ARG A 222 6.81 9.94 -9.00
N PHE A 223 6.18 9.05 -8.26
CA PHE A 223 6.84 8.33 -7.18
C PHE A 223 6.11 7.03 -6.88
N VAL A 224 6.65 5.96 -7.45
CA VAL A 224 5.93 4.72 -7.61
C VAL A 224 5.79 3.92 -6.30
N ALA A 225 6.51 4.30 -5.25
CA ALA A 225 6.33 3.72 -3.91
C ALA A 225 4.90 3.95 -3.36
N LEU A 226 4.22 5.00 -3.82
CA LEU A 226 2.86 5.35 -3.42
C LEU A 226 1.78 4.74 -4.34
N ASN A 227 2.19 4.11 -5.45
CA ASN A 227 1.28 3.44 -6.38
C ASN A 227 1.07 2.00 -5.91
N GLU A 228 0.32 1.84 -4.82
CA GLU A 228 0.09 0.57 -4.15
C GLU A 228 -1.40 0.38 -3.86
N VAL A 229 -1.86 -0.87 -3.80
CA VAL A 229 -3.27 -1.22 -3.57
C VAL A 229 -3.77 -0.57 -2.27
N GLY A 230 -4.86 0.21 -2.37
CA GLY A 230 -5.43 0.99 -1.26
C GLY A 230 -4.68 2.28 -0.92
N GLY A 231 -3.70 2.67 -1.73
CA GLY A 231 -3.00 3.94 -1.63
C GLY A 231 -3.61 5.03 -2.52
N ASP A 232 -3.45 6.29 -2.10
CA ASP A 232 -3.71 7.45 -2.95
C ASP A 232 -2.35 8.12 -3.26
N PRO A 233 -1.82 7.99 -4.49
CA PRO A 233 -0.50 8.48 -4.83
C PRO A 233 -0.41 10.00 -4.90
N THR A 234 -1.53 10.73 -4.73
CA THR A 234 -1.52 12.19 -4.54
C THR A 234 -1.12 12.58 -3.11
N ARG A 235 -1.33 11.69 -2.13
CA ARG A 235 -0.94 11.90 -0.72
C ARG A 235 0.53 11.57 -0.52
N PHE A 236 1.38 12.60 -0.65
CA PHE A 236 2.84 12.43 -0.57
C PHE A 236 3.34 12.40 0.88
N GLY A 237 3.32 11.21 1.48
CA GLY A 237 3.73 10.97 2.86
C GLY A 237 2.67 11.36 3.89
N LEU A 238 2.96 11.07 5.16
CA LEU A 238 2.06 11.27 6.29
C LEU A 238 2.83 11.88 7.47
N PRO A 239 2.42 13.05 8.00
CA PRO A 239 3.00 13.59 9.22
C PRO A 239 2.84 12.62 10.41
N VAL A 240 3.81 12.63 11.34
CA VAL A 240 3.80 11.74 12.52
C VAL A 240 2.53 11.91 13.37
N ALA A 241 2.07 13.16 13.53
CA ALA A 241 0.83 13.44 14.25
C ALA A 241 -0.41 12.81 13.57
N ASP A 242 -0.47 12.84 12.23
CA ASP A 242 -1.57 12.25 11.48
C ASP A 242 -1.52 10.72 11.49
N PHE A 243 -0.31 10.14 11.50
CA PHE A 243 -0.11 8.71 11.74
C PHE A 243 -0.69 8.31 13.10
N HIS A 244 -0.35 9.03 14.17
CA HIS A 244 -0.89 8.76 15.52
C HIS A 244 -2.41 8.88 15.55
N ALA A 245 -2.99 9.92 14.95
CA ALA A 245 -4.43 10.10 14.86
C ALA A 245 -5.11 8.95 14.09
N ALA A 246 -4.47 8.41 13.05
CA ALA A 246 -4.97 7.25 12.33
C ALA A 246 -4.90 5.97 13.17
N GLN A 247 -3.83 5.80 13.95
CA GLN A 247 -3.69 4.64 14.84
C GLN A 247 -4.66 4.69 16.02
N ASP A 248 -4.96 5.88 16.56
CA ASP A 248 -6.01 6.09 17.56
C ASP A 248 -7.37 5.62 17.03
N ARG A 249 -7.76 6.09 15.83
CA ARG A 249 -8.99 5.63 15.17
C ARG A 249 -9.01 4.12 14.93
N ARG A 250 -7.89 3.54 14.48
CA ARG A 250 -7.77 2.08 14.32
C ARG A 250 -7.96 1.34 15.64
N ALA A 251 -7.39 1.84 16.73
CA ALA A 251 -7.53 1.24 18.06
C ALA A 251 -8.98 1.28 18.56
N GLU A 252 -9.73 2.34 18.24
CA GLU A 252 -11.13 2.48 18.65
C GLU A 252 -12.10 1.68 17.78
N GLN A 253 -11.92 1.70 16.46
CA GLN A 253 -12.93 1.25 15.50
C GLN A 253 -12.57 -0.07 14.80
N ARG A 254 -11.26 -0.38 14.71
CA ARG A 254 -10.73 -1.45 13.85
C ARG A 254 -9.72 -2.34 14.60
N ALA A 255 -9.87 -2.46 15.93
CA ALA A 255 -8.93 -3.16 16.81
C ALA A 255 -8.71 -4.64 16.45
N ALA A 256 -9.67 -5.26 15.75
CA ALA A 256 -9.62 -6.65 15.29
C ALA A 256 -9.40 -6.79 13.77
N SER A 257 -9.26 -5.68 13.04
CA SER A 257 -8.97 -5.67 11.60
C SER A 257 -7.55 -6.17 11.36
N MET A 258 -7.25 -6.72 10.17
CA MET A 258 -5.85 -6.97 9.83
C MET A 258 -5.08 -5.66 9.62
N THR A 259 -3.77 -5.73 9.83
CA THR A 259 -2.80 -4.78 9.27
C THR A 259 -1.85 -5.58 8.38
N THR A 260 -1.46 -5.06 7.21
CA THR A 260 -0.53 -5.75 6.31
C THR A 260 0.51 -4.79 5.73
N LEU A 261 1.56 -5.34 5.15
CA LEU A 261 2.60 -4.59 4.41
C LEU A 261 2.90 -5.22 3.04
N SER A 262 2.72 -6.51 2.89
CA SER A 262 2.88 -7.22 1.62
C SER A 262 1.76 -8.23 1.52
N THR A 263 1.24 -8.44 0.32
CA THR A 263 0.26 -9.50 0.06
C THR A 263 0.60 -10.18 -1.26
N HIS A 264 -0.21 -11.15 -1.66
CA HIS A 264 -0.10 -11.75 -2.98
C HIS A 264 -0.53 -10.80 -4.12
N ASP A 265 -1.10 -9.64 -3.81
CA ASP A 265 -1.63 -8.67 -4.78
C ASP A 265 -1.03 -7.27 -4.68
N THR A 266 -0.17 -7.00 -3.68
CA THR A 266 0.58 -5.73 -3.63
C THR A 266 1.44 -5.57 -4.88
N LYS A 267 1.46 -4.37 -5.46
CA LYS A 267 2.22 -4.01 -6.67
C LYS A 267 3.72 -4.12 -6.44
N ARG A 268 4.21 -3.89 -5.21
CA ARG A 268 5.55 -4.31 -4.77
C ARG A 268 5.54 -4.79 -3.33
N SER A 269 6.50 -5.63 -2.96
CA SER A 269 6.72 -6.00 -1.55
C SER A 269 7.23 -4.82 -0.72
N GLU A 270 6.98 -4.92 0.59
CA GLU A 270 7.30 -3.90 1.59
C GLU A 270 8.74 -3.39 1.57
N ASP A 271 9.75 -4.22 1.27
CA ASP A 271 11.14 -3.76 1.31
C ASP A 271 11.56 -3.04 0.02
N VAL A 272 10.87 -3.30 -1.09
CA VAL A 272 10.98 -2.47 -2.30
C VAL A 272 10.48 -1.06 -1.97
N ARG A 273 9.32 -0.94 -1.33
CA ARG A 273 8.72 0.36 -0.99
C ARG A 273 9.53 1.09 0.07
N ALA A 274 10.04 0.39 1.10
CA ALA A 274 10.93 0.96 2.11
C ALA A 274 12.23 1.53 1.53
N ARG A 275 12.83 0.84 0.54
CA ARG A 275 13.99 1.37 -0.18
C ARG A 275 13.63 2.56 -1.05
N LEU A 276 12.51 2.49 -1.77
CA LEU A 276 12.05 3.60 -2.61
C LEU A 276 11.74 4.86 -1.79
N ALA A 277 11.24 4.74 -0.57
CA ALA A 277 11.01 5.86 0.35
C ALA A 277 12.27 6.74 0.55
N VAL A 278 13.47 6.15 0.47
CA VAL A 278 14.75 6.86 0.56
C VAL A 278 14.95 7.87 -0.58
N LEU A 279 14.35 7.63 -1.76
CA LEU A 279 14.44 8.56 -2.90
C LEU A 279 13.81 9.91 -2.60
N ALA A 280 12.81 9.96 -1.71
CA ALA A 280 12.18 11.21 -1.28
C ALA A 280 13.14 12.09 -0.44
N GLU A 281 14.16 11.50 0.19
CA GLU A 281 15.22 12.23 0.91
C GLU A 281 16.40 12.62 0.00
N LEU A 282 16.51 11.98 -1.17
CA LEU A 282 17.59 12.18 -2.15
C LEU A 282 17.09 12.55 -3.56
N PRO A 283 16.09 13.45 -3.72
CA PRO A 283 15.40 13.61 -4.98
C PRO A 283 16.30 14.21 -6.08
N GLY A 284 17.27 15.05 -5.71
CA GLY A 284 18.21 15.65 -6.66
C GLY A 284 19.20 14.66 -7.28
N GLU A 285 19.71 13.73 -6.47
CA GLU A 285 20.62 12.68 -6.95
C GLU A 285 19.87 11.66 -7.81
N TRP A 286 18.68 11.26 -7.36
CA TRP A 286 17.78 10.41 -8.14
C TRP A 286 17.47 11.03 -9.51
N ALA A 287 17.08 12.30 -9.55
CA ALA A 287 16.81 13.02 -10.80
C ALA A 287 18.04 13.06 -11.73
N GLY A 288 19.25 13.20 -11.18
CA GLY A 288 20.50 13.15 -11.95
C GLY A 288 20.70 11.81 -12.67
N LEU A 289 20.50 10.71 -11.94
CA LEU A 289 20.61 9.35 -12.49
C LEU A 289 19.59 9.10 -13.58
N VAL A 290 18.31 9.41 -13.33
CA VAL A 290 17.22 9.22 -14.29
C VAL A 290 17.47 9.99 -15.59
N ARG A 291 17.92 11.25 -15.52
CA ARG A 291 18.27 12.02 -16.73
C ARG A 291 19.39 11.36 -17.52
N GLY A 292 20.41 10.86 -16.84
CA GLY A 292 21.51 10.12 -17.44
C GLY A 292 21.02 8.85 -18.15
N TRP A 293 20.23 8.03 -17.47
CA TRP A 293 19.69 6.78 -18.00
C TRP A 293 18.73 7.00 -19.16
N LEU A 294 17.79 7.95 -19.07
CA LEU A 294 16.87 8.27 -20.16
C LEU A 294 17.58 8.84 -21.41
N THR A 295 18.74 9.47 -21.23
CA THR A 295 19.56 9.94 -22.35
C THR A 295 20.35 8.79 -22.98
N ARG A 296 20.90 7.89 -22.16
CA ARG A 296 21.76 6.78 -22.61
C ARG A 296 20.96 5.63 -23.21
N HIS A 297 19.81 5.32 -22.63
CA HIS A 297 18.90 4.24 -22.99
C HIS A 297 17.51 4.81 -23.26
N PRO A 298 17.32 5.52 -24.39
CA PRO A 298 16.06 6.17 -24.69
C PRO A 298 14.96 5.15 -24.95
N LEU A 299 13.79 5.39 -24.36
CA LEU A 299 12.54 4.73 -24.68
C LEU A 299 11.54 5.79 -25.12
N ALA A 300 10.70 5.50 -26.12
CA ALA A 300 9.69 6.44 -26.59
C ALA A 300 8.74 6.86 -25.46
N ASP A 301 8.35 5.90 -24.61
CA ASP A 301 7.55 6.12 -23.41
C ASP A 301 8.46 6.42 -22.19
N ARG A 302 8.82 7.70 -22.05
CA ARG A 302 9.71 8.16 -20.97
C ARG A 302 9.12 7.97 -19.57
N PRO A 303 7.82 8.24 -19.30
CA PRO A 303 7.20 7.95 -18.01
C PRO A 303 7.30 6.47 -17.62
N LEU A 304 7.00 5.56 -18.56
CA LEU A 304 7.16 4.13 -18.32
C LEU A 304 8.63 3.74 -18.04
N ALA A 305 9.58 4.29 -18.80
CA ALA A 305 11.00 4.07 -18.53
C ALA A 305 11.40 4.52 -17.12
N HIS A 306 10.94 5.69 -16.67
CA HIS A 306 11.18 6.18 -15.32
C HIS A 306 10.56 5.27 -14.25
N GLN A 307 9.34 4.76 -14.48
CA GLN A 307 8.73 3.76 -13.60
C GLN A 307 9.53 2.46 -13.53
N VAL A 308 10.03 1.96 -14.66
CA VAL A 308 10.89 0.76 -14.70
C VAL A 308 12.17 0.99 -13.90
N TRP A 309 12.87 2.10 -14.10
CA TRP A 309 14.10 2.41 -13.36
C TRP A 309 13.89 2.47 -11.84
N GLN A 310 12.78 3.05 -11.38
CA GLN A 310 12.45 3.05 -9.95
C GLN A 310 12.33 1.60 -9.42
N ASN A 311 11.59 0.73 -10.10
CA ASN A 311 11.41 -0.64 -9.66
C ASN A 311 12.68 -1.48 -9.70
N LEU A 312 13.52 -1.28 -10.71
CA LEU A 312 14.82 -1.97 -10.78
C LEU A 312 15.68 -1.60 -9.57
N VAL A 313 15.80 -0.31 -9.24
CA VAL A 313 16.53 0.16 -8.05
C VAL A 313 15.89 -0.34 -6.76
N GLY A 314 14.56 -0.27 -6.66
CA GLY A 314 13.79 -0.74 -5.51
C GLY A 314 14.00 -2.23 -5.23
N ALA A 315 14.05 -3.07 -6.26
CA ALA A 315 14.17 -4.52 -6.15
C ALA A 315 15.62 -5.06 -6.27
N TRP A 316 16.61 -4.19 -6.44
CA TRP A 316 18.00 -4.61 -6.70
C TRP A 316 18.66 -5.33 -5.49
N PRO A 317 19.50 -6.35 -5.70
CA PRO A 317 19.69 -7.07 -6.95
C PRO A 317 18.49 -7.97 -7.27
N LEU A 318 18.12 -8.00 -8.55
CA LEU A 318 17.17 -8.95 -9.13
C LEU A 318 17.79 -9.64 -10.35
N SER A 319 17.20 -10.73 -10.81
CA SER A 319 17.67 -11.40 -12.03
C SER A 319 17.11 -10.68 -13.27
N PRO A 320 17.80 -10.74 -14.42
CA PRO A 320 17.30 -10.18 -15.67
C PRO A 320 15.90 -10.69 -16.03
N GLU A 321 15.62 -11.98 -15.79
CA GLU A 321 14.31 -12.59 -16.10
C GLU A 321 13.18 -11.92 -15.31
N ARG A 322 13.41 -11.63 -14.01
CA ARG A 322 12.45 -10.92 -13.17
C ARG A 322 12.27 -9.48 -13.63
N ALA A 323 13.35 -8.82 -14.02
CA ALA A 323 13.33 -7.45 -14.51
C ALA A 323 12.52 -7.31 -15.81
N HIS A 324 12.73 -8.21 -16.78
CA HIS A 324 11.96 -8.22 -18.03
C HIS A 324 10.49 -8.54 -17.80
N ALA A 325 10.19 -9.57 -17.00
CA ALA A 325 8.80 -9.95 -16.71
C ALA A 325 8.03 -8.81 -16.06
N TYR A 326 8.66 -8.06 -15.14
CA TYR A 326 8.09 -6.85 -14.57
C TYR A 326 7.87 -5.77 -15.64
N ALA A 327 8.89 -5.45 -16.43
CA ALA A 327 8.84 -4.37 -17.41
C ALA A 327 7.74 -4.60 -18.46
N GLU A 328 7.65 -5.82 -19.00
CA GLU A 328 6.62 -6.23 -19.96
C GLU A 328 5.21 -6.10 -19.37
N LYS A 329 5.02 -6.59 -18.13
CA LYS A 329 3.76 -6.43 -17.42
C LYS A 329 3.42 -4.95 -17.22
N ALA A 330 4.33 -4.16 -16.66
CA ALA A 330 4.11 -2.74 -16.42
C ALA A 330 3.75 -1.97 -17.69
N ALA A 331 4.39 -2.28 -18.82
CA ALA A 331 4.11 -1.66 -20.11
C ALA A 331 2.70 -1.98 -20.62
N ARG A 332 2.26 -3.23 -20.45
CA ARG A 332 0.93 -3.69 -20.91
C ARG A 332 -0.21 -3.27 -19.99
N GLU A 333 0.03 -3.17 -18.68
CA GLU A 333 -0.92 -2.56 -17.72
C GLU A 333 -1.04 -1.05 -17.95
N ALA A 334 0.08 -0.35 -18.24
CA ALA A 334 0.04 1.04 -18.67
C ALA A 334 -0.81 1.17 -19.94
N GLY A 335 -0.64 0.31 -20.94
CA GLY A 335 -1.49 0.32 -22.14
C GLY A 335 -1.29 1.53 -23.06
N THR A 336 -0.25 2.33 -22.81
CA THR A 336 0.07 3.57 -23.57
C THR A 336 0.83 3.28 -24.86
N SER A 337 1.76 2.32 -24.81
CA SER A 337 2.67 2.00 -25.92
C SER A 337 2.54 0.56 -26.42
N THR A 338 2.04 -0.35 -25.58
CA THR A 338 1.74 -1.75 -25.92
C THR A 338 0.58 -2.21 -25.03
N THR A 339 -0.18 -3.21 -25.46
CA THR A 339 -1.31 -3.75 -24.66
C THR A 339 -1.28 -5.28 -24.68
N TYR A 340 -1.99 -5.92 -23.75
CA TYR A 340 -2.16 -7.37 -23.75
C TYR A 340 -2.81 -7.94 -25.03
N THR A 341 -3.64 -7.14 -25.72
CA THR A 341 -4.42 -7.59 -26.89
C THR A 341 -3.82 -7.16 -28.23
N ALA A 342 -2.96 -6.14 -28.22
CA ALA A 342 -2.27 -5.61 -29.39
C ALA A 342 -0.84 -5.24 -28.94
N VAL A 343 0.04 -6.23 -29.04
CA VAL A 343 1.45 -6.11 -28.65
C VAL A 343 2.21 -5.34 -29.73
N ASP A 344 2.94 -4.30 -29.32
CA ASP A 344 3.90 -3.60 -30.17
C ASP A 344 5.29 -4.23 -29.97
N GLU A 345 5.68 -5.11 -30.90
CA GLU A 345 6.95 -5.85 -30.82
C GLU A 345 8.19 -4.94 -30.91
N GLU A 346 8.12 -3.82 -31.63
CA GLU A 346 9.24 -2.88 -31.77
C GLU A 346 9.44 -2.09 -30.47
N PHE A 347 8.34 -1.65 -29.87
CA PHE A 347 8.37 -1.00 -28.57
C PHE A 347 8.87 -1.95 -27.48
N GLU A 348 8.32 -3.17 -27.40
CA GLU A 348 8.75 -4.14 -26.38
C GLU A 348 10.21 -4.53 -26.57
N ALA A 349 10.72 -4.70 -27.80
CA ALA A 349 12.14 -4.93 -28.04
C ALA A 349 13.02 -3.78 -27.52
N SER A 350 12.60 -2.52 -27.69
CA SER A 350 13.30 -1.35 -27.15
C SER A 350 13.27 -1.30 -25.62
N LEU A 351 12.14 -1.68 -25.02
CA LEU A 351 11.99 -1.82 -23.58
C LEU A 351 12.92 -2.91 -23.02
N HIS A 352 12.99 -4.07 -23.67
CA HIS A 352 13.90 -5.15 -23.28
C HIS A 352 15.36 -4.70 -23.37
N ALA A 353 15.77 -4.03 -24.45
CA ALA A 353 17.13 -3.51 -24.57
C ALA A 353 17.50 -2.48 -23.48
N MET A 354 16.54 -1.64 -23.06
CA MET A 354 16.73 -0.74 -21.91
C MET A 354 16.91 -1.51 -20.60
N VAL A 355 16.16 -2.59 -20.39
CA VAL A 355 16.30 -3.46 -19.21
C VAL A 355 17.64 -4.21 -19.24
N ASP A 356 18.04 -4.77 -20.38
CA ASP A 356 19.34 -5.44 -20.56
C ASP A 356 20.50 -4.51 -20.19
N ALA A 357 20.40 -3.24 -20.59
CA ALA A 357 21.42 -2.25 -20.28
C ALA A 357 21.61 -2.01 -18.78
N ALA A 358 20.62 -2.28 -17.93
CA ALA A 358 20.78 -2.24 -16.47
C ALA A 358 21.82 -3.26 -15.97
N PHE A 359 22.00 -4.38 -16.69
CA PHE A 359 22.87 -5.50 -16.32
C PHE A 359 24.14 -5.58 -17.16
N GLU A 360 24.07 -5.16 -18.43
CA GLU A 360 25.10 -5.35 -19.43
C GLU A 360 25.93 -4.09 -19.74
N ASP A 361 25.33 -2.89 -19.67
CA ASP A 361 26.10 -1.64 -19.84
C ASP A 361 26.91 -1.35 -18.56
N PRO A 362 28.26 -1.39 -18.60
CA PRO A 362 29.07 -1.29 -17.38
C PRO A 362 28.89 0.04 -16.64
N THR A 363 28.61 1.12 -17.36
CA THR A 363 28.41 2.44 -16.75
C THR A 363 27.09 2.48 -15.98
N THR A 364 26.00 2.06 -16.62
CA THR A 364 24.65 2.06 -16.02
C THR A 364 24.59 1.09 -14.86
N ARG A 365 25.16 -0.11 -14.99
CA ARG A 365 25.25 -1.06 -13.90
C ARG A 365 26.02 -0.51 -12.71
N ALA A 366 27.18 0.10 -12.94
CA ALA A 366 27.98 0.68 -11.86
C ALA A 366 27.25 1.84 -11.15
N GLU A 367 26.50 2.66 -11.90
CA GLU A 367 25.65 3.72 -11.34
C GLU A 367 24.53 3.14 -10.47
N ILE A 368 23.84 2.07 -10.91
CA ILE A 368 22.81 1.38 -10.13
C ILE A 368 23.41 0.73 -8.88
N ASP A 369 24.47 -0.05 -9.03
CA ASP A 369 25.15 -0.74 -7.92
C ASP A 369 25.61 0.28 -6.86
N THR A 370 26.30 1.35 -7.27
CA THR A 370 26.77 2.40 -6.35
C THR A 370 25.62 3.08 -5.63
N PHE A 371 24.54 3.40 -6.35
CA PHE A 371 23.39 4.08 -5.75
C PHE A 371 22.62 3.16 -4.79
N VAL A 372 22.41 1.89 -5.17
CA VAL A 372 21.76 0.88 -4.31
C VAL A 372 22.59 0.62 -3.06
N GLU A 373 23.92 0.47 -3.18
CA GLU A 373 24.81 0.33 -2.02
C GLU A 373 24.71 1.52 -1.07
N ARG A 374 24.61 2.75 -1.61
CA ARG A 374 24.43 3.96 -0.82
C ARG A 374 23.09 3.98 -0.07
N ILE A 375 21.99 3.59 -0.71
CA ILE A 375 20.65 3.68 -0.10
C ILE A 375 20.27 2.46 0.73
N ALA A 376 20.96 1.32 0.57
CA ALA A 376 20.61 0.06 1.24
C ALA A 376 20.51 0.17 2.78
N PRO A 377 21.45 0.80 3.51
CA PRO A 377 21.33 0.94 4.96
C PRO A 377 20.09 1.73 5.40
N TYR A 378 19.72 2.77 4.65
CA TYR A 378 18.54 3.59 4.88
C TYR A 378 17.24 2.84 4.54
N GLY A 379 17.26 2.07 3.46
CA GLY A 379 16.16 1.16 3.10
C GLY A 379 15.92 0.10 4.17
N TRP A 380 16.97 -0.52 4.71
CA TRP A 380 16.84 -1.47 5.82
C TRP A 380 16.31 -0.81 7.10
N SER A 381 16.71 0.44 7.39
CA SER A 381 16.12 1.20 8.49
C SER A 381 14.61 1.37 8.33
N ASN A 382 14.16 1.81 7.15
CA ASN A 382 12.75 1.93 6.83
C ASN A 382 12.03 0.58 6.90
N SER A 383 12.64 -0.50 6.41
CA SER A 383 12.09 -1.85 6.46
C SER A 383 11.86 -2.37 7.89
N LEU A 384 12.81 -2.10 8.80
CA LEU A 384 12.66 -2.45 10.21
C LEU A 384 11.59 -1.56 10.88
N ALA A 385 11.58 -0.27 10.55
CA ALA A 385 10.60 0.70 11.06
C ALA A 385 9.17 0.29 10.70
N GLN A 386 8.84 0.16 9.40
CA GLN A 386 7.50 -0.24 8.97
C GLN A 386 7.06 -1.56 9.58
N LYS A 387 7.97 -2.56 9.64
CA LYS A 387 7.63 -3.88 10.16
C LYS A 387 7.35 -3.80 11.65
N LEU A 388 8.17 -3.12 12.44
CA LEU A 388 7.90 -2.99 13.87
C LEU A 388 6.60 -2.21 14.10
N LEU A 389 6.40 -1.08 13.41
CA LEU A 389 5.17 -0.29 13.50
C LEU A 389 3.94 -1.15 13.20
N GLN A 390 3.90 -1.85 12.06
CA GLN A 390 2.77 -2.69 11.67
C GLN A 390 2.48 -3.82 12.67
N LEU A 391 3.52 -4.48 13.19
CA LEU A 391 3.36 -5.57 14.15
C LEU A 391 2.85 -5.10 15.51
N THR A 392 3.05 -3.84 15.86
CA THR A 392 2.76 -3.32 17.20
C THR A 392 1.64 -2.29 17.25
N VAL A 393 1.11 -1.78 16.14
CA VAL A 393 -0.16 -1.02 16.15
C VAL A 393 -1.36 -1.91 16.51
N ALA A 394 -2.53 -1.28 16.71
CA ALA A 394 -3.80 -2.00 16.91
C ALA A 394 -4.18 -2.81 15.66
N GLY A 395 -4.91 -3.90 15.84
CA GLY A 395 -5.24 -4.86 14.76
C GLY A 395 -4.56 -6.22 14.91
N VAL A 396 -4.78 -7.10 13.93
CA VAL A 396 -4.16 -8.41 13.79
C VAL A 396 -3.07 -8.31 12.73
N PRO A 397 -1.78 -8.32 13.11
CA PRO A 397 -0.73 -8.14 12.13
C PRO A 397 -0.57 -9.37 11.24
N ASP A 398 -0.78 -9.15 9.94
CA ASP A 398 -0.46 -10.10 8.89
C ASP A 398 1.05 -10.13 8.61
N VAL A 399 1.56 -11.32 8.31
CA VAL A 399 2.94 -11.50 7.85
C VAL A 399 2.90 -12.41 6.64
N TYR A 400 2.98 -11.79 5.46
CA TYR A 400 3.05 -12.53 4.21
C TYR A 400 4.30 -13.42 4.17
N GLN A 401 4.15 -14.60 3.58
CA GLN A 401 5.17 -15.63 3.62
C GLN A 401 6.53 -15.12 3.12
N GLY A 402 7.57 -15.30 3.92
CA GLY A 402 8.93 -14.89 3.54
C GLY A 402 9.33 -13.49 4.01
N THR A 403 8.38 -12.63 4.42
CA THR A 403 8.63 -11.23 4.81
C THR A 403 9.18 -11.06 6.23
N GLU A 404 9.45 -12.15 6.94
CA GLU A 404 10.28 -12.14 8.14
C GLU A 404 11.77 -11.84 7.83
N LEU A 405 12.17 -11.93 6.55
CA LEU A 405 13.43 -11.42 6.01
C LEU A 405 13.16 -10.31 4.98
N TRP A 406 14.22 -9.81 4.34
CA TRP A 406 14.08 -8.88 3.24
C TRP A 406 13.34 -9.53 2.06
N ASP A 407 12.28 -8.88 1.56
CA ASP A 407 11.49 -9.26 0.41
C ASP A 407 11.48 -8.15 -0.64
N PHE A 408 12.34 -8.31 -1.64
CA PHE A 408 12.46 -7.43 -2.81
C PHE A 408 11.66 -7.98 -4.01
N SER A 409 10.43 -8.44 -3.78
CA SER A 409 9.54 -8.90 -4.86
C SER A 409 8.76 -7.75 -5.49
N LEU A 410 8.52 -7.87 -6.79
CA LEU A 410 7.64 -7.01 -7.57
C LEU A 410 6.24 -7.65 -7.68
N VAL A 411 5.36 -7.06 -8.49
CA VAL A 411 3.97 -7.52 -8.70
C VAL A 411 3.88 -9.00 -9.11
N ASP A 412 2.74 -9.64 -8.83
CA ASP A 412 2.39 -11.01 -9.26
C ASP A 412 2.83 -11.30 -10.71
N PRO A 413 3.55 -12.41 -10.97
CA PRO A 413 3.85 -13.53 -10.06
C PRO A 413 5.15 -13.43 -9.25
N ASP A 414 5.87 -12.31 -9.30
CA ASP A 414 7.18 -12.21 -8.62
C ASP A 414 7.06 -12.29 -7.08
N ASN A 415 5.98 -11.76 -6.50
CA ASN A 415 5.63 -11.87 -5.08
C ASN A 415 5.09 -13.26 -4.68
N ARG A 416 5.02 -14.23 -5.60
CA ARG A 416 4.55 -15.61 -5.33
C ARG A 416 5.67 -16.64 -5.45
N ARG A 417 6.92 -16.20 -5.53
CA ARG A 417 8.09 -17.08 -5.59
C ARG A 417 8.19 -17.97 -4.33
N PRO A 418 8.78 -19.18 -4.45
CA PRO A 418 8.94 -20.09 -3.31
C PRO A 418 9.78 -19.48 -2.17
N VAL A 419 9.39 -19.76 -0.93
CA VAL A 419 10.07 -19.28 0.27
C VAL A 419 11.05 -20.34 0.79
N ASP A 420 12.30 -19.93 1.04
CA ASP A 420 13.30 -20.78 1.71
C ASP A 420 13.10 -20.77 3.23
N TYR A 421 12.27 -21.70 3.72
CA TYR A 421 12.04 -21.91 5.15
C TYR A 421 13.22 -22.58 5.88
N ALA A 422 14.13 -23.24 5.17
CA ALA A 422 15.30 -23.86 5.81
C ALA A 422 16.27 -22.78 6.31
N GLN A 423 16.55 -21.78 5.47
CA GLN A 423 17.33 -20.60 5.83
C GLN A 423 16.72 -19.86 7.03
N ARG A 424 15.41 -19.58 6.99
CA ARG A 424 14.69 -18.88 8.06
C ARG A 424 14.76 -19.61 9.40
N ARG A 425 14.60 -20.94 9.39
CA ARG A 425 14.74 -21.76 10.61
C ARG A 425 16.16 -21.73 11.17
N ALA A 426 17.19 -21.75 10.31
CA ALA A 426 18.58 -21.67 10.74
C ALA A 426 18.88 -20.31 11.42
N LEU A 427 18.50 -19.21 10.76
CA LEU A 427 18.66 -17.86 11.33
C LEU A 427 17.87 -17.71 12.63
N LEU A 428 16.63 -18.20 12.69
CA LEU A 428 15.82 -18.12 13.92
C LEU A 428 16.47 -18.86 15.10
N ALA A 429 17.08 -20.02 14.84
CA ALA A 429 17.80 -20.77 15.87
C ALA A 429 19.03 -20.00 16.39
N GLU A 430 19.75 -19.28 15.53
CA GLU A 430 20.87 -18.41 15.94
C GLU A 430 20.40 -17.25 16.82
N LEU A 431 19.24 -16.66 16.50
CA LEU A 431 18.63 -15.61 17.32
C LEU A 431 18.14 -16.16 18.67
N GLU A 432 17.65 -17.40 18.72
CA GLU A 432 17.24 -18.06 19.96
C GLU A 432 18.42 -18.38 20.89
N ALA A 433 19.63 -18.49 20.34
CA ALA A 433 20.86 -18.60 21.12
C ALA A 433 21.32 -17.27 21.76
N GLY A 434 20.60 -16.16 21.54
CA GLY A 434 20.86 -14.86 22.14
C GLY A 434 21.66 -13.88 21.28
N THR A 435 21.88 -14.21 20.00
CA THR A 435 22.56 -13.32 19.05
C THR A 435 21.70 -12.11 18.71
N VAL A 436 22.27 -10.91 18.84
CA VAL A 436 21.73 -9.68 18.24
C VAL A 436 22.46 -9.47 16.91
N PRO A 437 21.80 -9.65 15.75
CA PRO A 437 22.44 -9.55 14.45
C PRO A 437 22.67 -8.09 14.07
N ALA A 438 23.67 -7.85 13.21
CA ALA A 438 23.83 -6.57 12.54
C ALA A 438 22.69 -6.34 11.52
N VAL A 439 22.45 -5.08 11.16
CA VAL A 439 21.59 -4.73 10.03
C VAL A 439 22.40 -4.90 8.75
N ASP A 440 22.21 -6.02 8.07
CA ASP A 440 22.93 -6.37 6.84
C ASP A 440 22.02 -7.11 5.84
N ALA A 441 22.61 -7.55 4.73
CA ALA A 441 21.91 -8.22 3.64
C ALA A 441 21.28 -9.58 4.03
N THR A 442 21.61 -10.18 5.18
CA THR A 442 21.05 -11.47 5.60
C THR A 442 19.58 -11.39 5.97
N GLY A 443 19.12 -10.21 6.41
CA GLY A 443 17.76 -10.01 6.94
C GLY A 443 17.54 -10.54 8.35
N ALA A 444 18.58 -11.04 9.04
CA ALA A 444 18.46 -11.57 10.39
C ALA A 444 17.94 -10.52 11.39
N ALA A 445 18.30 -9.24 11.22
CA ALA A 445 17.75 -8.14 12.03
C ALA A 445 16.23 -8.02 11.90
N LYS A 446 15.68 -8.20 10.69
CA LYS A 446 14.22 -8.19 10.49
C LYS A 446 13.57 -9.41 11.13
N LEU A 447 14.20 -10.58 11.02
CA LEU A 447 13.70 -11.80 11.67
C LEU A 447 13.69 -11.67 13.21
N LEU A 448 14.68 -10.97 13.77
CA LEU A 448 14.68 -10.60 15.19
C LEU A 448 13.47 -9.74 15.53
N VAL A 449 13.24 -8.64 14.80
CA VAL A 449 12.06 -7.77 14.99
C VAL A 449 10.76 -8.56 14.92
N VAL A 450 10.55 -9.33 13.85
CA VAL A 450 9.33 -10.11 13.63
C VAL A 450 9.12 -11.13 14.73
N SER A 451 10.13 -11.94 15.03
CA SER A 451 10.00 -13.02 16.01
C SER A 451 9.74 -12.50 17.42
N ARG A 452 10.42 -11.42 17.84
CA ARG A 452 10.29 -10.87 19.20
C ARG A 452 8.96 -10.12 19.37
N ALA A 453 8.58 -9.29 18.41
CA ALA A 453 7.30 -8.57 18.47
C ALA A 453 6.11 -9.54 18.47
N LEU A 454 6.07 -10.53 17.57
CA LEU A 454 4.97 -11.49 17.51
C LEU A 454 4.90 -12.39 18.74
N ARG A 455 6.05 -12.88 19.26
CA ARG A 455 6.07 -13.69 20.50
C ARG A 455 5.56 -12.89 21.68
N HIS A 456 6.01 -11.65 21.83
CA HIS A 456 5.53 -10.82 22.93
C HIS A 456 4.03 -10.52 22.81
N ARG A 457 3.53 -10.23 21.60
CA ARG A 457 2.10 -10.02 21.36
C ARG A 457 1.26 -11.26 21.67
N ARG A 458 1.76 -12.45 21.33
CA ARG A 458 1.11 -13.73 21.63
C ARG A 458 1.11 -14.04 23.14
N ASP A 459 2.24 -13.81 23.80
CA ASP A 459 2.48 -14.24 25.18
C ASP A 459 2.02 -13.20 26.23
N SER A 460 1.80 -11.94 25.82
CA SER A 460 1.35 -10.83 26.67
C SER A 460 0.33 -9.94 25.92
N PRO A 461 -0.82 -10.49 25.46
CA PRO A 461 -1.78 -9.76 24.65
C PRO A 461 -2.38 -8.53 25.36
N GLU A 462 -2.49 -8.56 26.69
CA GLU A 462 -2.95 -7.43 27.51
C GLU A 462 -2.02 -6.21 27.42
N ALA A 463 -0.74 -6.41 27.10
CA ALA A 463 0.23 -5.35 26.93
C ALA A 463 0.08 -4.59 25.59
N PHE A 464 -0.87 -5.03 24.75
CA PHE A 464 -1.21 -4.43 23.47
C PHE A 464 -2.67 -3.90 23.41
N ALA A 465 -3.28 -3.59 24.56
CA ALA A 465 -4.69 -3.21 24.65
C ALA A 465 -4.97 -1.71 24.47
N GLY A 466 -3.99 -0.83 24.64
CA GLY A 466 -4.14 0.62 24.52
C GLY A 466 -3.45 1.19 23.29
N TYR A 467 -3.50 2.51 23.12
CA TYR A 467 -2.62 3.27 22.23
C TYR A 467 -2.39 4.65 22.83
N THR A 468 -1.15 5.09 22.92
CA THR A 468 -0.80 6.44 23.37
C THR A 468 0.49 6.85 22.68
N ALA A 469 0.45 7.95 21.91
CA ALA A 469 1.66 8.52 21.32
C ALA A 469 2.65 8.89 22.44
N VAL A 470 3.92 8.54 22.26
CA VAL A 470 4.99 8.90 23.21
C VAL A 470 5.69 10.13 22.68
N GLU A 471 5.75 11.17 23.51
CA GLU A 471 6.44 12.41 23.16
C GLU A 471 7.93 12.17 22.94
N VAL A 472 8.47 12.75 21.87
CA VAL A 472 9.89 12.78 21.56
C VAL A 472 10.33 14.23 21.60
N ALA A 473 11.30 14.55 22.46
CA ALA A 473 11.80 15.91 22.64
C ALA A 473 13.24 16.01 22.17
N GLY A 474 13.58 17.12 21.51
CA GLY A 474 14.93 17.41 21.03
C GLY A 474 14.98 17.68 19.53
N PRO A 475 16.16 17.99 19.00
CA PRO A 475 16.29 18.57 17.67
C PRO A 475 16.12 17.56 16.52
N ALA A 476 16.07 16.26 16.81
CA ALA A 476 15.79 15.20 15.83
C ALA A 476 14.44 14.49 16.11
N ALA A 477 13.52 15.13 16.84
CA ALA A 477 12.24 14.53 17.22
C ALA A 477 11.41 14.02 16.02
N ASP A 478 11.42 14.77 14.91
CA ASP A 478 10.69 14.41 13.68
C ASP A 478 11.22 13.14 12.99
N HIS A 479 12.37 12.60 13.43
CA HIS A 479 12.93 11.34 12.94
C HIS A 479 12.47 10.12 13.72
N ALA A 480 11.65 10.28 14.77
CA ALA A 480 11.13 9.17 15.55
C ALA A 480 9.61 9.06 15.45
N VAL A 481 9.13 7.83 15.32
CA VAL A 481 7.72 7.47 15.55
C VAL A 481 7.70 6.60 16.80
N ALA A 482 6.96 7.02 17.84
CA ALA A 482 6.92 6.30 19.09
C ALA A 482 5.53 6.28 19.74
N PHE A 483 5.13 5.12 20.26
CA PHE A 483 3.85 4.94 20.94
C PHE A 483 3.92 3.80 21.97
N ASP A 484 3.07 3.88 22.99
CA ASP A 484 2.83 2.85 24.01
C ASP A 484 1.50 2.12 23.71
N ARG A 485 1.50 0.79 23.79
CA ARG A 485 0.31 -0.06 23.64
C ARG A 485 -0.27 -0.58 24.96
N GLY A 486 0.21 -0.12 26.11
CA GLY A 486 -0.24 -0.54 27.44
C GLY A 486 0.87 -1.14 28.31
N GLY A 487 2.10 -0.67 28.16
CA GLY A 487 3.30 -1.20 28.80
C GLY A 487 4.39 -1.66 27.82
N VAL A 488 4.11 -1.56 26.52
CA VAL A 488 5.03 -1.90 25.42
C VAL A 488 5.19 -0.68 24.54
N VAL A 489 6.38 -0.09 24.56
CA VAL A 489 6.71 1.10 23.79
C VAL A 489 7.43 0.70 22.52
N THR A 490 6.84 1.06 21.38
CA THR A 490 7.48 0.96 20.07
C THR A 490 8.22 2.24 19.76
N VAL A 491 9.44 2.13 19.23
CA VAL A 491 10.24 3.25 18.73
C VAL A 491 10.78 2.88 17.36
N ALA A 492 10.55 3.73 16.37
CA ALA A 492 11.04 3.51 15.00
C ALA A 492 11.65 4.78 14.41
N THR A 493 12.73 4.61 13.64
CA THR A 493 13.37 5.70 12.88
C THR A 493 12.59 5.96 11.58
N ARG A 494 12.36 7.22 11.26
CA ARG A 494 11.91 7.71 9.95
C ARG A 494 12.89 8.75 9.41
N LEU A 495 12.93 8.88 8.08
CA LEU A 495 13.83 9.79 7.37
C LEU A 495 15.31 9.62 7.78
N PRO A 496 15.85 8.39 7.64
CA PRO A 496 17.16 8.05 8.17
C PRO A 496 18.32 8.73 7.41
N VAL A 497 18.14 9.16 6.15
CA VAL A 497 19.20 9.89 5.42
C VAL A 497 19.41 11.27 6.04
N ARG A 498 18.32 12.01 6.26
CA ARG A 498 18.36 13.33 6.88
C ARG A 498 18.84 13.26 8.32
N LEU A 499 18.39 12.25 9.08
CA LEU A 499 18.90 12.01 10.43
C LEU A 499 20.43 11.86 10.44
N ALA A 500 20.96 11.05 9.53
CA ALA A 500 22.41 10.85 9.42
C ALA A 500 23.14 12.13 9.00
N ALA A 501 22.60 12.87 8.03
CA ALA A 501 23.16 14.13 7.55
C ALA A 501 23.21 15.21 8.64
N ASP A 502 22.21 15.24 9.53
CA ASP A 502 22.10 16.20 10.63
C ASP A 502 22.88 15.80 11.90
N GLY A 503 23.72 14.76 11.82
CA GLY A 503 24.59 14.30 12.91
C GLY A 503 23.94 13.32 13.87
N GLY A 504 22.87 12.64 13.46
CA GLY A 504 22.18 11.61 14.23
C GLY A 504 21.24 12.17 15.30
N TRP A 505 20.99 11.34 16.32
CA TRP A 505 19.98 11.62 17.36
C TRP A 505 20.31 12.81 18.26
N ARG A 506 21.57 13.24 18.36
CA ARG A 506 21.99 14.38 19.21
C ARG A 506 21.45 14.22 20.64
N ASP A 507 20.86 15.26 21.22
CA ASP A 507 20.23 15.27 22.55
C ASP A 507 18.74 14.88 22.53
N THR A 508 18.28 14.22 21.46
CA THR A 508 16.88 13.81 21.30
C THR A 508 16.56 12.63 22.21
N ALA A 509 15.46 12.73 22.95
CA ALA A 509 15.07 11.78 23.98
C ALA A 509 13.58 11.47 23.96
N LEU A 510 13.28 10.20 24.23
CA LEU A 510 11.94 9.68 24.39
C LEU A 510 11.41 9.98 25.80
N GLN A 511 10.25 10.63 25.89
CA GLN A 511 9.65 11.02 27.16
C GLN A 511 8.91 9.84 27.80
N LEU A 512 9.68 8.97 28.45
CA LEU A 512 9.17 7.80 29.18
C LEU A 512 9.07 8.05 30.68
N PRO A 513 8.15 7.37 31.39
CA PRO A 513 8.17 7.31 32.84
C PRO A 513 9.55 6.93 33.41
N HIS A 514 9.94 7.58 34.51
CA HIS A 514 11.23 7.32 35.16
C HIS A 514 11.39 5.84 35.53
N GLY A 515 12.57 5.29 35.27
CA GLY A 515 12.92 3.92 35.62
C GLY A 515 13.78 3.23 34.58
N GLY A 516 14.05 1.96 34.84
CA GLY A 516 14.68 1.06 33.89
C GLY A 516 13.68 0.56 32.86
N TRP A 517 14.14 0.48 31.62
CA TRP A 517 13.43 -0.09 30.49
C TRP A 517 14.34 -1.10 29.82
N ARG A 518 13.76 -2.17 29.29
CA ARG A 518 14.46 -3.22 28.57
C ARG A 518 13.94 -3.29 27.15
N ASP A 519 14.85 -3.24 26.20
CA ASP A 519 14.55 -3.53 24.80
C ASP A 519 14.41 -5.04 24.60
N LEU A 520 13.23 -5.48 24.16
CA LEU A 520 12.92 -6.87 23.88
C LEU A 520 13.64 -7.41 22.64
N LEU A 521 14.12 -6.52 21.76
CA LEU A 521 14.85 -6.92 20.56
C LEU A 521 16.29 -7.30 20.92
N THR A 522 16.99 -6.41 21.62
CA THR A 522 18.42 -6.55 21.89
C THR A 522 18.76 -7.03 23.31
N GLY A 523 17.81 -6.97 24.24
CA GLY A 523 18.05 -7.20 25.67
C GLY A 523 18.73 -6.02 26.39
N THR A 524 19.02 -4.93 25.68
CA THR A 524 19.68 -3.74 26.23
C THR A 524 18.79 -3.07 27.27
N ARG A 525 19.40 -2.66 28.38
CA ARG A 525 18.74 -1.85 29.41
C ARG A 525 19.04 -0.38 29.18
N VAL A 526 18.00 0.44 29.19
CA VAL A 526 18.06 1.89 29.09
C VAL A 526 17.37 2.52 30.31
N VAL A 527 17.84 3.69 30.72
CA VAL A 527 17.28 4.42 31.86
C VAL A 527 16.56 5.66 31.33
N SER A 528 15.29 5.83 31.71
CA SER A 528 14.61 7.11 31.55
C SER A 528 14.78 7.93 32.82
N ASP A 529 15.45 9.08 32.70
CA ASP A 529 15.65 10.06 33.78
C ASP A 529 14.80 11.32 33.57
N ALA A 530 15.15 12.44 34.22
CA ALA A 530 14.47 13.73 34.06
C ALA A 530 14.48 14.29 32.62
N ARG A 531 15.38 13.82 31.76
CA ARG A 531 15.51 14.21 30.35
C ARG A 531 14.87 13.18 29.41
N GLY A 532 14.33 12.08 29.92
CA GLY A 532 13.84 10.95 29.13
C GLY A 532 14.94 9.95 28.76
N ALA A 533 14.58 8.93 27.98
CA ALA A 533 15.53 7.94 27.46
C ALA A 533 16.18 8.45 26.17
N GLN A 534 17.51 8.56 26.14
CA GLN A 534 18.24 9.12 25.01
C GLN A 534 18.13 8.22 23.77
N LEU A 535 17.64 8.76 22.64
CA LEU A 535 17.43 7.94 21.43
C LEU A 535 18.74 7.40 20.85
N ALA A 536 19.84 8.12 21.01
CA ALA A 536 21.18 7.65 20.64
C ALA A 536 21.57 6.35 21.36
N GLU A 537 21.09 6.15 22.59
CA GLU A 537 21.34 4.93 23.38
C GLU A 537 20.30 3.85 23.05
N VAL A 538 19.02 4.22 23.01
CA VAL A 538 17.88 3.33 22.71
C VAL A 538 18.04 2.65 21.34
N LEU A 539 18.51 3.39 20.34
CA LEU A 539 18.62 2.95 18.94
C LEU A 539 20.07 2.75 18.51
N SER A 540 20.96 2.44 19.46
CA SER A 540 22.39 2.26 19.21
C SER A 540 22.73 1.00 18.42
N ALA A 541 21.93 -0.07 18.59
CA ALA A 541 22.15 -1.36 17.93
C ALA A 541 21.27 -1.55 16.69
N LEU A 542 20.03 -1.08 16.75
CA LEU A 542 19.04 -1.18 15.67
C LEU A 542 18.33 0.18 15.52
N PRO A 543 17.86 0.54 14.31
CA PRO A 543 17.08 1.76 14.08
C PRO A 543 15.64 1.68 14.63
N VAL A 544 15.34 0.63 15.40
CA VAL A 544 14.06 0.37 16.05
C VAL A 544 14.27 -0.23 17.43
N ALA A 545 13.33 -0.04 18.35
CA ALA A 545 13.34 -0.65 19.67
C ALA A 545 11.92 -1.02 20.12
N LEU A 546 11.80 -2.09 20.92
CA LEU A 546 10.55 -2.53 21.54
C LEU A 546 10.75 -2.60 23.05
N LEU A 547 10.41 -1.53 23.77
CA LEU A 547 10.74 -1.36 25.17
C LEU A 547 9.61 -1.84 26.08
N VAL A 548 9.98 -2.55 27.14
CA VAL A 548 9.10 -2.84 28.28
C VAL A 548 9.73 -2.32 29.55
N LYS A 549 8.89 -1.97 30.53
CA LYS A 549 9.37 -1.57 31.85
C LYS A 549 10.02 -2.77 32.56
N ASP A 550 11.19 -2.53 33.16
CA ASP A 550 12.01 -3.56 33.81
C ASP A 550 11.49 -4.00 35.18
#